data_AF-A0A2M8NJC9-F1
#
_entry.id   AF-A0A2M8NJC9-F1
#
_cell.length_a   1.000
_cell.length_b   1.000
_cell.length_c   1.000
_cell.angle_alpha   90.00
_cell.angle_beta   90.00
_cell.angle_gamma   90.00
#
_symmetry.space_group_name_H-M   'P 1'
#
loop_
_entity.id
_entity.type
_entity.pdbx_description
1 polymer ?
#
loop_
_entity_poly.entity_id
_entity_poly.type
_entity_poly.pdbx_seq_one_letter_code
_entity_poly.pdbx_strand_id
1 'polypeptide(L)'
;MATISVPLTGGPLIEGKRFGIGDILRWTVDHKIIGIQYMLTASFFFIVGGALAMLIRWELLTPNLDIMADGQQYNQLFSIHGTVMIFLWIIPMMAGFGNYLLPLMLGAKDMAFPWLNAFAFW
;
A
#
# COMPACT_ATOMS: atom_id res chain seq x y z
N MET A 1 4.70 3.53 39.24
CA MET A 1 3.96 2.57 40.09
C MET A 1 2.86 1.96 39.23
N ALA A 2 3.13 0.80 38.61
CA ALA A 2 2.21 0.13 37.70
C ALA A 2 1.14 -0.61 38.51
N THR A 3 -0.11 -0.19 38.43
CA THR A 3 -1.25 -0.98 38.93
C THR A 3 -1.67 -1.97 37.84
N ILE A 4 -1.01 -3.12 37.82
CA ILE A 4 -1.51 -4.31 37.13
C ILE A 4 -2.71 -4.82 37.94
N SER A 5 -3.91 -4.45 37.53
CA SER A 5 -5.13 -5.16 37.92
C SER A 5 -5.35 -6.29 36.92
N VAL A 6 -4.78 -7.46 37.21
CA VAL A 6 -5.13 -8.70 36.52
C VAL A 6 -6.63 -8.95 36.73
N PRO A 7 -7.44 -9.11 35.68
CA PRO A 7 -8.82 -9.52 35.84
C PRO A 7 -8.86 -11.00 36.23
N LEU A 8 -9.40 -11.31 37.41
CA LEU A 8 -9.55 -12.66 37.97
C LEU A 8 -10.74 -13.45 37.38
N THR A 9 -11.15 -13.15 36.16
CA THR A 9 -12.30 -13.81 35.55
C THR A 9 -11.88 -14.29 34.17
N GLY A 10 -11.94 -15.60 33.95
CA GLY A 10 -11.72 -16.27 32.66
C GLY A 10 -12.79 -15.89 31.64
N GLY A 11 -12.86 -14.61 31.28
CA GLY A 11 -13.53 -14.14 30.08
C GLY A 11 -12.79 -14.70 28.87
N PRO A 12 -13.49 -15.00 27.77
CA PRO A 12 -12.88 -15.57 26.58
C PRO A 12 -11.67 -14.72 26.20
N LEU A 13 -10.49 -15.36 26.20
CA LEU A 13 -9.26 -14.78 25.69
C LEU A 13 -9.62 -14.23 24.31
N ILE A 14 -9.50 -12.92 24.14
CA ILE A 14 -9.88 -12.21 22.91
C ILE A 14 -9.35 -13.05 21.75
N GLU A 15 -10.27 -13.75 21.08
CA GLU A 15 -9.93 -14.70 20.04
C GLU A 15 -9.26 -13.85 18.96
N GLY A 16 -7.93 -13.95 18.88
CA GLY A 16 -7.13 -13.19 17.93
C GLY A 16 -7.65 -13.57 16.56
N LYS A 17 -8.50 -12.71 15.99
CA LYS A 17 -9.18 -12.96 14.73
C LYS A 17 -8.10 -13.35 13.72
N ARG A 18 -8.08 -14.64 13.32
CA ARG A 18 -7.03 -15.17 12.43
C ARG A 18 -7.12 -14.40 11.12
N PHE A 19 -6.11 -13.59 10.85
CA PHE A 19 -6.00 -12.81 9.62
C PHE A 19 -6.02 -13.77 8.43
N GLY A 20 -7.11 -13.78 7.66
CA GLY A 20 -7.26 -14.61 6.48
C GLY A 20 -6.93 -13.81 5.21
N ILE A 21 -6.39 -14.48 4.19
CA ILE A 21 -6.13 -13.86 2.87
C ILE A 21 -7.43 -13.26 2.27
N GLY A 22 -8.58 -13.88 2.57
CA GLY A 22 -9.90 -13.38 2.15
C GLY A 22 -10.32 -12.05 2.79
N ASP A 23 -9.74 -11.68 3.94
CA ASP A 23 -10.04 -10.39 4.60
C ASP A 23 -9.37 -9.21 3.87
N ILE A 24 -8.31 -9.47 3.09
CA ILE A 24 -7.55 -8.46 2.34
C ILE A 24 -8.33 -7.99 1.11
N LEU A 25 -9.21 -8.82 0.54
CA LEU A 25 -10.04 -8.43 -0.62
C LEU A 25 -11.47 -8.04 -0.22
N ARG A 26 -11.78 -8.11 1.07
CA ARG A 26 -13.11 -7.79 1.58
C ARG A 26 -13.23 -6.29 1.86
N TRP A 27 -14.42 -5.74 1.61
CA TRP A 27 -14.77 -4.42 2.12
C TRP A 27 -14.70 -4.42 3.66
N THR A 28 -13.80 -3.61 4.20
CA THR A 28 -13.54 -3.51 5.63
C THR A 28 -13.39 -2.05 6.03
N VAL A 29 -13.67 -1.77 7.30
CA VAL A 29 -13.62 -0.43 7.89
C VAL A 29 -12.39 -0.28 8.82
N ASP A 30 -11.73 -1.40 9.15
CA ASP A 30 -10.58 -1.43 10.04
C ASP A 30 -9.35 -0.79 9.37
N HIS A 31 -8.85 0.30 9.95
CA HIS A 31 -7.69 1.04 9.46
C HIS A 31 -6.42 0.19 9.29
N LYS A 32 -6.25 -0.88 10.08
CA LYS A 32 -5.09 -1.78 9.94
C LYS A 32 -5.16 -2.60 8.67
N ILE A 33 -6.34 -3.12 8.37
CA ILE A 33 -6.55 -3.93 7.16
C ILE A 33 -6.46 -3.03 5.92
N ILE A 34 -7.08 -1.84 5.96
CA ILE A 34 -6.98 -0.84 4.89
C ILE A 34 -5.52 -0.42 4.66
N GLY A 35 -4.76 -0.18 5.75
CA GLY A 35 -3.34 0.08 5.67
C GLY A 35 -2.58 -1.03 4.94
N ILE A 36 -2.79 -2.29 5.33
CA ILE A 36 -2.16 -3.46 4.67
C ILE A 36 -2.57 -3.58 3.20
N GLN A 37 -3.84 -3.34 2.88
CA GLN A 37 -4.35 -3.35 1.52
C GLN A 37 -3.61 -2.33 0.64
N TYR A 38 -3.49 -1.08 1.08
CA TYR A 38 -2.69 -0.05 0.39
C TYR A 38 -1.22 -0.44 0.23
N MET A 39 -0.60 -1.00 1.27
CA MET A 39 0.80 -1.41 1.21
C MET A 39 1.03 -2.53 0.19
N LEU A 40 0.10 -3.50 0.11
CA LEU A 40 0.18 -4.61 -0.84
C LEU A 40 -0.06 -4.15 -2.28
N THR A 41 -1.09 -3.33 -2.53
CA THR A 41 -1.37 -2.81 -3.88
C THR A 41 -0.24 -1.90 -4.36
N ALA A 42 0.28 -1.02 -3.50
CA ALA A 42 1.43 -0.17 -3.83
C ALA A 42 2.69 -1.01 -4.14
N SER A 43 2.94 -2.08 -3.37
CA SER A 43 4.08 -2.98 -3.61
C SER A 43 3.96 -3.72 -4.94
N PHE A 44 2.74 -4.07 -5.36
CA PHE A 44 2.51 -4.64 -6.69
C PHE A 44 2.83 -3.64 -7.80
N PHE A 45 2.33 -2.40 -7.71
CA PHE A 45 2.63 -1.35 -8.69
C PHE A 45 4.09 -0.90 -8.67
N PHE A 46 4.79 -1.05 -7.54
CA PHE A 46 6.24 -0.85 -7.48
C PHE A 46 7.00 -1.82 -8.38
N ILE A 47 6.59 -3.09 -8.41
CA ILE A 47 7.20 -4.09 -9.30
C ILE A 47 6.91 -3.74 -10.76
N VAL A 48 5.68 -3.33 -11.08
CA VAL A 48 5.30 -2.89 -12.43
C VAL A 48 6.09 -1.66 -12.86
N GLY A 49 6.15 -0.63 -12.02
CA GLY A 49 6.92 0.59 -12.26
C GLY A 49 8.42 0.31 -12.37
N GLY A 50 8.96 -0.58 -11.54
CA GLY A 50 10.33 -1.06 -11.59
C GLY A 50 10.64 -1.80 -12.88
N ALA A 51 9.73 -2.65 -13.37
CA ALA A 51 9.87 -3.33 -14.66
C ALA A 51 9.92 -2.31 -15.81
N LEU A 52 9.06 -1.29 -15.79
CA LEU A 52 9.11 -0.19 -16.77
C LEU A 52 10.45 0.56 -16.71
N ALA A 53 10.98 0.84 -15.52
CA ALA A 53 12.30 1.45 -15.38
C ALA A 53 13.43 0.58 -15.95
N MET A 54 13.33 -0.74 -15.80
CA MET A 54 14.30 -1.67 -16.38
C MET A 54 14.25 -1.65 -17.91
N LEU A 55 13.07 -1.52 -18.51
CA LEU A 55 12.94 -1.35 -19.97
C LEU A 55 13.58 -0.05 -20.45
N ILE A 56 13.36 1.06 -19.75
CA ILE A 56 14.03 2.35 -20.06
C ILE A 56 15.55 2.20 -19.99
N ARG A 57 16.05 1.55 -18.94
CA ARG A 57 17.48 1.34 -18.75
C ARG A 57 18.09 0.40 -19.79
N TRP A 58 17.33 -0.60 -20.24
CA TRP A 58 17.79 -1.49 -21.29
C TRP A 58 18.02 -0.72 -22.59
N GLU A 59 17.10 0.17 -22.96
CA GLU A 59 17.23 0.96 -24.19
C GLU A 59 18.45 1.91 -24.17
N LEU A 60 18.92 2.30 -22.99
CA LEU A 60 20.08 3.16 -22.81
C LEU A 60 21.42 2.40 -22.76
N LEU A 61 21.42 1.08 -22.89
CA LEU A 61 22.67 0.28 -22.90
C LEU A 61 23.48 0.50 -24.18
N THR A 62 22.80 0.78 -25.28
CA THR A 62 23.39 1.01 -26.60
C THR A 62 23.01 2.40 -27.11
N PRO A 63 23.85 3.07 -27.91
CA PRO A 63 23.50 4.36 -28.50
C PRO A 63 22.40 4.28 -29.56
N ASN A 64 22.13 3.08 -30.09
CA ASN A 64 21.08 2.82 -31.07
C ASN A 64 19.82 2.33 -30.36
N LEU A 65 18.65 2.66 -30.93
CA LEU A 65 17.37 2.12 -30.51
C LEU A 65 17.31 0.63 -30.82
N ASP A 66 17.05 -0.19 -29.80
CA ASP A 66 17.08 -1.64 -29.89
C ASP A 66 15.67 -2.24 -29.70
N ILE A 67 14.98 -1.90 -28.60
CA ILE A 67 13.67 -2.49 -28.25
C ILE A 67 12.52 -1.57 -28.67
N MET A 68 12.71 -0.25 -28.61
CA MET A 68 11.68 0.71 -28.95
C MET A 68 11.74 1.04 -30.44
N ALA A 69 10.58 1.08 -31.10
CA ALA A 69 10.51 1.34 -32.54
C ALA A 69 10.86 2.78 -32.92
N ASP A 70 10.65 3.73 -32.00
CA ASP A 70 10.96 5.15 -32.16
C ASP A 70 11.09 5.86 -30.80
N GLY A 71 11.73 7.03 -30.79
CA GLY A 71 11.89 7.89 -29.62
C GLY A 71 10.57 8.36 -29.01
N GLN A 72 9.48 8.40 -29.78
CA GLN A 72 8.15 8.65 -29.23
C GLN A 72 7.71 7.56 -28.24
N GLN A 73 7.97 6.29 -28.54
CA GLN A 73 7.60 5.17 -27.67
C GLN A 73 8.39 5.20 -26.36
N TYR A 74 9.67 5.58 -26.42
CA TYR A 74 10.50 5.81 -25.24
C TYR A 74 9.92 6.91 -24.34
N ASN A 75 9.54 8.06 -24.91
CA ASN A 75 8.97 9.18 -24.15
C ASN A 75 7.62 8.82 -23.51
N GLN A 76 6.79 8.03 -24.20
CA GLN A 76 5.54 7.52 -23.64
C GLN A 76 5.79 6.58 -22.47
N LEU A 77 6.74 5.64 -22.61
CA LEU A 77 7.08 4.67 -21.58
C LEU A 77 7.69 5.36 -20.34
N PHE A 78 8.54 6.37 -20.53
CA PHE A 78 9.05 7.22 -19.45
C PHE A 78 7.92 7.95 -18.71
N SER A 79 6.97 8.51 -19.45
CA SER A 79 5.83 9.23 -18.86
C SER A 79 4.94 8.30 -18.04
N ILE A 80 4.63 7.10 -18.56
CA ILE A 80 3.84 6.08 -17.85
C ILE A 80 4.58 5.57 -16.62
N HIS A 81 5.90 5.34 -16.71
CA HIS A 81 6.70 4.97 -15.55
C HIS A 81 6.57 6.01 -14.43
N GLY A 82 6.73 7.30 -14.75
CA GLY A 82 6.59 8.39 -13.78
C GLY A 82 5.21 8.47 -13.15
N THR A 83 4.13 8.35 -13.94
CA THR A 83 2.76 8.40 -13.40
C THR A 83 2.45 7.20 -12.52
N VAL A 84 2.86 5.99 -12.90
CA VAL A 84 2.70 4.77 -12.07
C VAL A 84 3.45 4.92 -10.75
N MET A 85 4.70 5.40 -10.77
CA MET A 85 5.50 5.55 -9.56
C MET A 85 4.93 6.59 -8.60
N ILE A 86 4.44 7.73 -9.11
CA ILE A 86 3.90 8.79 -8.24
C ILE A 86 2.51 8.40 -7.71
N PHE A 87 1.57 8.10 -8.61
CA PHE A 87 0.16 7.96 -8.25
C PHE A 87 -0.20 6.58 -7.73
N LEU A 88 0.46 5.52 -8.19
CA LEU A 88 0.12 4.14 -7.82
C LEU A 88 1.10 3.51 -6.83
N TRP A 89 2.28 4.12 -6.62
CA TRP A 89 3.24 3.68 -5.61
C TRP A 89 3.45 4.70 -4.48
N ILE A 90 4.02 5.89 -4.73
CA ILE A 90 4.39 6.85 -3.68
C ILE A 90 3.17 7.26 -2.84
N ILE A 91 2.12 7.77 -3.49
CA ILE A 91 0.94 8.27 -2.79
C ILE A 91 0.24 7.14 -1.99
N PRO A 92 -0.07 5.97 -2.59
CA PRO A 92 -0.74 4.89 -1.88
C PRO A 92 0.11 4.25 -0.79
N MET A 93 1.43 4.12 -1.00
CA MET A 93 2.34 3.59 0.02
C MET A 93 2.33 4.48 1.27
N MET A 94 2.42 5.80 1.08
CA MET A 94 2.36 6.78 2.17
C MET A 94 0.99 6.79 2.85
N ALA A 95 -0.10 6.69 2.09
CA ALA A 95 -1.46 6.58 2.63
C ALA A 95 -1.65 5.28 3.42
N GLY A 96 -1.06 4.16 2.98
CA GLY A 96 -1.09 2.87 3.68
C GLY A 96 -0.36 2.93 5.02
N PHE A 97 0.84 3.51 5.05
CA PHE A 97 1.55 3.77 6.31
C PHE A 97 0.77 4.71 7.23
N GLY A 98 0.20 5.79 6.69
CA GLY A 98 -0.64 6.71 7.45
C GLY A 98 -1.82 6.00 8.10
N ASN A 99 -2.55 5.19 7.34
CA ASN A 99 -3.68 4.41 7.82
C ASN A 99 -3.30 3.39 8.90
N TYR A 100 -2.15 2.73 8.75
CA TYR A 100 -1.72 1.73 9.72
C TYR A 100 -1.18 2.39 11.00
N LEU A 101 -0.27 3.35 10.86
CA LEU A 101 0.54 3.87 11.96
C LEU A 101 -0.10 5.05 12.69
N LEU A 102 -0.82 5.96 12.02
CA LEU A 102 -1.29 7.20 12.66
C LEU A 102 -2.21 6.93 13.87
N PRO A 103 -3.24 6.06 13.80
CA PRO A 103 -4.08 5.81 14.96
C PRO A 103 -3.31 5.14 16.10
N LEU A 104 -2.37 4.25 15.77
CA LEU A 104 -1.51 3.57 16.75
C LEU A 104 -0.59 4.55 17.48
N MET A 105 0.02 5.50 16.76
CA MET A 105 0.90 6.53 17.33
C MET A 105 0.13 7.51 18.23
N LEU A 106 -1.12 7.81 17.89
CA LEU A 106 -2.00 8.69 18.66
C LEU A 106 -2.71 7.98 19.82
N GLY A 107 -2.62 6.66 19.92
CA GLY A 107 -3.38 5.86 20.89
C GLY A 107 -4.89 5.87 20.64
N ALA A 108 -5.31 6.22 19.43
CA ALA A 108 -6.71 6.24 19.03
C ALA A 108 -7.19 4.83 18.64
N LYS A 109 -8.51 4.59 18.78
CA LYS A 109 -9.12 3.31 18.41
C LYS A 109 -9.17 3.09 16.90
N ASP A 110 -9.40 4.14 16.12
CA ASP A 110 -9.58 4.10 14.66
C ASP A 110 -9.39 5.50 14.03
N MET A 111 -9.49 5.61 12.70
CA MET A 111 -9.51 6.87 11.94
C MET A 111 -10.75 7.72 12.26
N ALA A 112 -10.66 9.04 12.09
CA ALA A 112 -11.78 9.96 12.38
C ALA A 112 -13.06 9.68 11.56
N PHE A 113 -12.90 9.22 10.31
CA PHE A 113 -14.00 8.85 9.41
C PHE A 113 -13.76 7.45 8.82
N PRO A 114 -14.11 6.37 9.53
CA PRO A 114 -13.75 5.01 9.13
C PRO A 114 -14.37 4.57 7.80
N TRP A 115 -15.62 4.96 7.53
CA TRP A 115 -16.31 4.61 6.29
C TRP A 115 -15.70 5.30 5.08
N LEU A 116 -15.38 6.60 5.18
CA LEU A 116 -14.78 7.37 4.09
C LEU A 116 -13.38 6.84 3.76
N ASN A 117 -12.66 6.37 4.78
CA ASN A 117 -11.37 5.73 4.59
C ASN A 117 -11.47 4.42 3.80
N ALA A 118 -12.50 3.61 4.06
CA ALA A 118 -12.77 2.41 3.27
C ALA A 118 -13.08 2.78 1.81
N PHE A 119 -13.90 3.82 1.56
CA PHE A 119 -14.17 4.33 0.21
C PHE A 119 -12.94 4.92 -0.48
N ALA A 120 -11.98 5.47 0.26
CA ALA A 120 -10.77 6.03 -0.34
C ALA A 120 -9.82 4.95 -0.90
N PHE A 121 -9.92 3.71 -0.38
CA PHE A 121 -9.11 2.59 -0.85
C PHE A 121 -9.65 1.95 -2.14
N TRP A 122 -10.98 1.80 -2.23
CA TRP A 122 -11.65 1.19 -3.38
C TRP A 122 -11.86 2.17 -4.53
#